data_AF-A0A3N5SEJ4-F1
#
_entry.id   AF-A0A3N5SEJ4-F1
#
_cell.length_a   1.000
_cell.length_b   1.000
_cell.length_c   1.000
_cell.angle_alpha   90.00
_cell.angle_beta   90.00
_cell.angle_gamma   90.00
#
_symmetry.space_group_name_H-M   'P 1'
#
loop_
_entity.id
_entity.type
_entity.pdbx_description
1 polymer ?
#
loop_
_entity_poly.entity_id
_entity_poly.type
_entity_poly.pdbx_seq_one_letter_code
_entity_poly.pdbx_strand_id
1 'polypeptide(L)'
;MTGILKIVIRFYSLLLRLYPGSFRNEFAEAMLHDFSDLAVDARKKGRFAFVLFCLHELIDFPINLLRAHLAHGGMPGILHSQPLNSGLRGAVGFGAGFAFTTMAAWSVSNLIYSVFELLIQSLSDRIQSAIQNSSLSLIPFAIYLALTGTIFGLLLALFLGNRTTFYRYVLAGALCWVIPEMVSYILVGSLGEAYYHNANLTPILGYSMCVLIGVFLSATYAIAESGQKYSFRYLAAGIIVYPPGIYLFIKLLFYLWHEITPWFLLSLMAFMIASTACVIAVTMPGRHKSYFVVVAGGIGYFLLNRALFYVAYHIPGFSIALDVGIIPDVLIVPMYYMAIYKAIFGALFGLGIGSMFGVHKKTDPQQVIAIA
;
A
#
# COMPACT_ATOMS: atom_id res chain seq x y z
N MET A 1 16.74 -30.42 -9.77
CA MET A 1 15.91 -29.29 -9.29
C MET A 1 15.87 -28.19 -10.34
N THR A 2 14.67 -27.79 -10.75
CA THR A 2 14.44 -26.66 -11.64
C THR A 2 14.90 -25.33 -11.00
N GLY A 3 15.31 -24.35 -11.81
CA GLY A 3 15.85 -23.08 -11.31
C GLY A 3 14.90 -22.32 -10.38
N ILE A 4 13.61 -22.29 -10.71
CA ILE A 4 12.58 -21.56 -9.94
C ILE A 4 12.46 -22.11 -8.50
N LEU A 5 12.46 -23.42 -8.31
CA LEU A 5 12.34 -24.02 -6.97
C LEU A 5 13.52 -23.62 -6.08
N LYS A 6 14.75 -23.64 -6.62
CA LYS A 6 15.94 -23.18 -5.90
C LYS A 6 15.86 -21.71 -5.51
N ILE A 7 15.31 -20.85 -6.38
CA ILE A 7 15.13 -19.42 -6.10
C ILE A 7 14.14 -19.24 -4.95
N VAL A 8 13.00 -19.93 -4.97
CA VAL A 8 11.98 -19.83 -3.92
C VAL A 8 12.51 -20.30 -2.56
N ILE A 9 13.24 -21.43 -2.51
CA ILE A 9 13.86 -21.92 -1.27
C ILE A 9 14.91 -20.93 -0.73
N ARG A 10 15.74 -20.35 -1.61
CA ARG A 10 16.71 -19.30 -1.21
C ARG A 10 16.03 -18.04 -0.70
N PHE A 11 14.91 -17.66 -1.32
CA PHE A 11 14.14 -16.52 -0.86
C PHE A 11 13.52 -16.78 0.52
N TYR A 12 12.93 -17.96 0.72
CA TYR A 12 12.40 -18.37 2.03
C TYR A 12 13.49 -18.41 3.11
N SER A 13 14.69 -18.91 2.80
CA SER A 13 15.79 -18.91 3.76
C SER A 13 16.27 -17.49 4.12
N LEU A 14 16.19 -16.53 3.19
CA LEU A 14 16.41 -15.12 3.48
C LEU A 14 15.30 -14.56 4.39
N LEU A 15 14.04 -14.90 4.12
CA LEU A 15 12.92 -14.50 4.97
C LEU A 15 13.05 -15.05 6.40
N LEU A 16 13.49 -16.30 6.58
CA LEU A 16 13.74 -16.88 7.90
C LEU A 16 14.77 -16.10 8.73
N ARG A 17 15.63 -15.27 8.11
CA ARG A 17 16.56 -14.41 8.85
C ARG A 17 15.86 -13.30 9.63
N LEU A 18 14.61 -12.99 9.31
CA LEU A 18 13.79 -11.98 10.01
C LEU A 18 13.28 -12.46 11.38
N TYR A 19 13.27 -13.77 11.63
CA TYR A 19 12.86 -14.34 12.91
C TYR A 19 13.85 -13.98 14.04
N PRO A 20 13.39 -13.93 15.30
CA PRO A 20 14.27 -13.79 16.46
C PRO A 20 15.41 -14.81 16.43
N GLY A 21 16.62 -14.41 16.82
CA GLY A 21 17.79 -15.30 16.80
C GLY A 21 17.59 -16.59 17.58
N SER A 22 16.93 -16.53 18.74
CA SER A 22 16.60 -17.71 19.55
C SER A 22 15.68 -18.68 18.80
N PHE A 23 14.59 -18.17 18.22
CA PHE A 23 13.63 -18.97 17.46
C PHE A 23 14.27 -19.57 16.20
N ARG A 24 15.11 -18.78 15.52
CA ARG A 24 15.79 -19.22 14.30
C ARG A 24 16.75 -20.37 14.58
N ASN A 25 17.49 -20.32 15.68
CA ASN A 25 18.46 -21.38 16.03
C ASN A 25 17.77 -22.71 16.33
N GLU A 26 16.52 -22.68 16.81
CA GLU A 26 15.76 -23.88 17.15
C GLU A 26 14.94 -24.42 15.97
N PHE A 27 14.30 -23.54 15.19
CA PHE A 27 13.28 -23.94 14.23
C PHE A 27 13.62 -23.69 12.76
N ALA A 28 14.67 -22.91 12.43
CA ALA A 28 14.89 -22.51 11.03
C ALA A 28 15.22 -23.66 10.10
N GLU A 29 15.99 -24.65 10.57
CA GLU A 29 16.35 -25.81 9.77
C GLU A 29 15.12 -26.68 9.49
N ALA A 30 14.31 -26.95 10.52
CA ALA A 30 13.05 -27.69 10.38
C ALA A 30 12.06 -26.97 9.45
N MET A 31 11.83 -25.67 9.64
CA MET A 31 10.93 -24.90 8.78
C MET A 31 11.40 -24.85 7.32
N LEU A 32 12.71 -24.72 7.09
CA LEU A 32 13.26 -24.71 5.73
C LEU A 32 13.11 -26.09 5.07
N HIS A 33 13.30 -27.16 5.83
CA HIS A 33 13.11 -28.53 5.37
C HIS A 33 11.64 -28.79 5.01
N ASP A 34 10.71 -28.50 5.92
CA ASP A 34 9.27 -28.67 5.71
C ASP A 34 8.79 -27.85 4.51
N PHE A 35 9.22 -26.59 4.41
CA PHE A 35 8.90 -25.74 3.26
C PHE A 35 9.44 -26.33 1.96
N SER A 36 10.66 -26.86 1.95
CA SER A 36 11.27 -27.47 0.77
C SER A 36 10.49 -28.71 0.30
N ASP A 37 10.09 -29.58 1.22
CA ASP A 37 9.33 -30.79 0.92
C ASP A 37 7.94 -30.46 0.36
N LEU A 38 7.23 -29.56 1.03
CA LEU A 38 5.91 -29.09 0.58
C LEU A 38 6.01 -28.39 -0.79
N ALA A 39 7.07 -27.60 -1.03
CA ALA A 39 7.32 -26.95 -2.31
C ALA A 39 7.57 -27.96 -3.45
N VAL A 40 8.30 -29.04 -3.18
CA VAL A 40 8.54 -30.12 -4.14
C VAL A 40 7.24 -30.84 -4.48
N ASP A 41 6.43 -31.17 -3.48
CA ASP A 41 5.19 -31.90 -3.68
C ASP A 41 4.10 -31.05 -4.35
N ALA A 42 3.97 -29.78 -3.98
CA ALA A 42 3.10 -28.83 -4.68
C ALA A 42 3.51 -28.70 -6.15
N ARG A 43 4.82 -28.74 -6.44
CA ARG A 43 5.32 -28.70 -7.82
C ARG A 43 5.02 -29.98 -8.60
N LYS A 44 5.12 -31.17 -8.00
CA LYS A 44 4.73 -32.43 -8.64
C LYS A 44 3.25 -32.44 -9.02
N LYS A 45 2.40 -31.81 -8.20
CA LYS A 45 0.96 -31.64 -8.45
C LYS A 45 0.64 -30.65 -9.58
N GLY A 46 1.62 -29.86 -10.02
CA GLY A 46 1.49 -28.95 -11.16
C GLY A 46 1.86 -27.51 -10.84
N ARG A 47 1.93 -26.67 -11.88
CA ARG A 47 2.33 -25.25 -11.75
C ARG A 47 1.36 -24.46 -10.88
N PHE A 48 0.06 -24.70 -11.02
CA PHE A 48 -0.97 -23.97 -10.27
C PHE A 48 -0.93 -24.29 -8.77
N ALA A 49 -0.84 -25.57 -8.39
CA ALA A 49 -0.69 -25.98 -7.00
C ALA A 49 0.57 -25.40 -6.35
N PHE A 50 1.68 -25.32 -7.10
CA PHE A 50 2.91 -24.68 -6.63
C PHE A 50 2.73 -23.17 -6.37
N VAL A 51 2.06 -22.44 -7.26
CA VAL A 51 1.80 -21.02 -7.07
C VAL A 51 0.88 -20.77 -5.86
N LEU A 52 -0.19 -21.56 -5.71
CA LEU A 52 -1.07 -21.47 -4.55
C LEU A 52 -0.33 -21.74 -3.24
N PHE A 53 0.55 -22.74 -3.22
CA PHE A 53 1.42 -23.01 -2.07
C PHE A 53 2.30 -21.80 -1.73
N CYS A 54 2.99 -21.21 -2.73
CA CYS A 54 3.84 -20.04 -2.49
C CYS A 54 3.05 -18.84 -1.95
N LEU A 55 1.83 -18.61 -2.41
CA LEU A 55 0.97 -17.55 -1.87
C LEU A 55 0.55 -17.83 -0.43
N HIS A 56 0.14 -19.06 -0.14
CA HIS A 56 -0.28 -19.46 1.19
C HIS A 56 0.85 -19.23 2.20
N GLU A 57 2.06 -19.69 1.88
CA GLU A 57 3.25 -19.45 2.71
C GLU A 57 3.63 -17.98 2.81
N LEU A 58 3.46 -17.20 1.74
CA LEU A 58 3.72 -15.75 1.79
C LEU A 58 2.76 -15.02 2.72
N ILE A 59 1.51 -15.50 2.84
CA ILE A 59 0.49 -14.94 3.74
C ILE A 59 0.72 -15.42 5.18
N ASP A 60 1.07 -16.69 5.38
CA ASP A 60 1.29 -17.26 6.70
C ASP A 60 2.60 -16.80 7.34
N PHE A 61 3.64 -16.58 6.52
CA PHE A 61 4.95 -16.11 6.96
C PHE A 61 4.88 -14.87 7.88
N PRO A 62 4.26 -13.73 7.50
CA PRO A 62 4.19 -12.55 8.36
C PRO A 62 3.43 -12.81 9.66
N ILE A 63 2.43 -13.70 9.65
CA ILE A 63 1.65 -14.07 10.84
C ILE A 63 2.51 -14.90 11.80
N ASN A 64 3.24 -15.89 11.29
CA ASN A 64 4.13 -16.74 12.07
C ASN A 64 5.35 -15.97 12.57
N LEU A 65 5.91 -15.09 11.75
CA LEU A 65 6.99 -14.18 12.11
C LEU A 65 6.58 -13.28 13.28
N LEU A 66 5.39 -12.69 13.18
CA LEU A 66 4.82 -11.89 14.26
C LEU A 66 4.63 -12.72 15.52
N ARG A 67 4.02 -13.90 15.42
CA ARG A 67 3.78 -14.79 16.57
C ARG A 67 5.09 -15.15 17.27
N ALA A 68 6.15 -15.45 16.52
CA ALA A 68 7.45 -15.77 17.08
C ALA A 68 8.08 -14.57 17.81
N HIS A 69 8.04 -13.36 17.21
CA HIS A 69 8.50 -12.12 17.88
C HIS A 69 7.70 -11.80 19.14
N LEU A 70 6.38 -12.01 19.10
CA LEU A 70 5.51 -11.80 20.26
C LEU A 70 5.73 -12.83 21.37
N ALA A 71 5.99 -14.09 21.03
CA ALA A 71 6.22 -15.17 21.99
C ALA A 71 7.57 -15.03 22.69
N HIS A 72 8.61 -14.56 21.97
CA HIS A 72 9.97 -14.47 22.51
C HIS A 72 10.29 -13.13 23.18
N GLY A 73 9.29 -12.23 23.33
CA GLY A 73 9.37 -11.02 24.17
C GLY A 73 10.42 -9.98 23.78
N GLY A 74 11.24 -10.27 22.76
CA GLY A 74 12.43 -9.50 22.39
C GLY A 74 12.23 -8.54 21.23
N MET A 75 11.04 -7.96 21.05
CA MET A 75 10.99 -6.73 20.26
C MET A 75 11.79 -5.68 21.04
N PRO A 76 12.88 -5.13 20.47
CA PRO A 76 13.92 -4.45 21.24
C PRO A 76 13.32 -3.24 21.92
N GLY A 77 13.22 -3.29 23.26
CA GLY A 77 12.84 -2.15 24.09
C GLY A 77 13.67 -0.90 23.81
N ILE A 78 14.87 -1.08 23.23
CA ILE A 78 15.77 -0.03 22.73
C ILE A 78 15.15 0.79 21.59
N LEU A 79 14.36 0.17 20.69
CA LEU A 79 13.66 0.91 19.64
C LEU A 79 12.40 1.60 20.17
N HIS A 80 11.80 1.14 21.27
CA HIS A 80 10.52 1.66 21.78
C HIS A 80 10.65 2.93 22.63
N SER A 81 11.80 3.17 23.27
CA SER A 81 11.93 4.21 24.30
C SER A 81 12.41 5.57 23.81
N GLN A 82 12.95 5.69 22.58
CA GLN A 82 13.48 6.96 22.09
C GLN A 82 12.65 7.58 20.95
N PRO A 83 12.36 8.89 21.01
CA PRO A 83 11.58 9.60 19.99
C PRO A 83 12.30 9.69 18.63
N LEU A 84 13.63 9.59 18.59
CA LEU A 84 14.38 9.42 17.32
C LEU A 84 14.00 8.12 16.60
N ASN A 85 13.55 7.10 17.34
CA ASN A 85 13.14 5.84 16.76
C ASN A 85 11.76 5.92 16.10
N SER A 86 10.89 6.89 16.40
CA SER A 86 9.61 7.00 15.69
C SER A 86 9.80 7.46 14.25
N GLY A 87 10.76 8.37 14.01
CA GLY A 87 11.18 8.79 12.66
C GLY A 87 11.77 7.62 11.88
N LEU A 88 12.73 6.91 12.50
CA LEU A 88 13.36 5.74 11.86
C LEU A 88 12.36 4.60 11.60
N ARG A 89 11.47 4.31 12.55
CA ARG A 89 10.39 3.31 12.38
C ARG A 89 9.42 3.71 11.29
N GLY A 90 9.04 4.99 11.23
CA GLY A 90 8.27 5.56 10.14
C GLY A 90 8.96 5.31 8.80
N ALA A 91 10.24 5.67 8.70
CA ALA A 91 11.04 5.47 7.50
C ALA A 91 11.12 4.00 7.06
N VAL A 92 11.45 3.10 7.98
CA VAL A 92 11.52 1.67 7.70
C VAL A 92 10.15 1.10 7.36
N GLY A 93 9.12 1.44 8.14
CA GLY A 93 7.76 0.92 7.98
C GLY A 93 7.11 1.35 6.67
N PHE A 94 7.17 2.63 6.32
CA PHE A 94 6.66 3.11 5.04
C PHE A 94 7.59 2.71 3.89
N GLY A 95 8.91 2.80 4.05
CA GLY A 95 9.85 2.43 2.99
C GLY A 95 9.74 0.97 2.59
N ALA A 96 9.84 0.05 3.56
CA ALA A 96 9.64 -1.37 3.33
C ALA A 96 8.19 -1.64 2.89
N GLY A 97 7.20 -1.01 3.53
CA GLY A 97 5.79 -1.12 3.16
C GLY A 97 5.56 -0.84 1.68
N PHE A 98 5.98 0.33 1.19
CA PHE A 98 5.82 0.71 -0.21
C PHE A 98 6.61 -0.19 -1.16
N ALA A 99 7.85 -0.56 -0.81
CA ALA A 99 8.68 -1.43 -1.64
C ALA A 99 8.02 -2.80 -1.84
N PHE A 100 7.72 -3.48 -0.73
CA PHE A 100 7.16 -4.82 -0.74
C PHE A 100 5.75 -4.84 -1.31
N THR A 101 4.91 -3.86 -0.96
CA THR A 101 3.57 -3.78 -1.54
C THR A 101 3.63 -3.51 -3.04
N THR A 102 4.58 -2.74 -3.56
CA THR A 102 4.72 -2.54 -5.02
C THR A 102 5.13 -3.84 -5.73
N MET A 103 6.11 -4.57 -5.16
CA MET A 103 6.55 -5.87 -5.72
C MET A 103 5.46 -6.94 -5.63
N ALA A 104 4.80 -7.02 -4.48
CA ALA A 104 3.68 -7.92 -4.24
C ALA A 104 2.50 -7.56 -5.14
N ALA A 105 2.19 -6.28 -5.29
CA ALA A 105 1.12 -5.78 -6.15
C ALA A 105 1.29 -6.28 -7.58
N TRP A 106 2.47 -6.15 -8.16
CA TRP A 106 2.69 -6.67 -9.49
C TRP A 106 2.48 -8.19 -9.58
N SER A 107 3.06 -8.93 -8.63
CA SER A 107 3.00 -10.39 -8.62
C SER A 107 1.57 -10.91 -8.42
N VAL A 108 0.84 -10.29 -7.49
CA VAL A 108 -0.55 -10.58 -7.16
C VAL A 108 -1.46 -10.19 -8.32
N SER A 109 -1.24 -9.01 -8.93
CA SER A 109 -1.98 -8.54 -10.10
C SER A 109 -1.87 -9.55 -11.24
N ASN A 110 -0.64 -9.89 -11.67
CA ASN A 110 -0.43 -10.84 -12.75
C ASN A 110 -1.12 -12.18 -12.48
N LEU A 111 -0.96 -12.70 -11.26
CA LEU A 111 -1.61 -13.95 -10.89
C LEU A 111 -3.13 -13.88 -10.98
N ILE A 112 -3.73 -12.84 -10.39
CA ILE A 112 -5.19 -12.65 -10.39
C ILE A 112 -5.68 -12.53 -11.83
N TYR A 113 -5.04 -11.69 -12.66
CA TYR A 113 -5.44 -11.51 -14.05
C TYR A 113 -5.28 -12.80 -14.85
N SER A 114 -4.20 -13.57 -14.68
CA SER A 114 -4.02 -14.86 -15.36
C SER A 114 -5.09 -15.88 -14.95
N VAL A 115 -5.42 -15.97 -13.66
CA VAL A 115 -6.48 -16.88 -13.18
C VAL A 115 -7.84 -16.44 -13.71
N PHE A 116 -8.12 -15.15 -13.67
CA PHE A 116 -9.39 -14.59 -14.13
C PHE A 116 -9.58 -14.73 -15.63
N GLU A 117 -8.52 -14.53 -16.41
CA GLU A 117 -8.53 -14.74 -17.87
C GLU A 117 -8.83 -16.20 -18.22
N LEU A 118 -8.17 -17.16 -17.55
CA LEU A 118 -8.46 -18.59 -17.73
C LEU A 118 -9.91 -18.95 -17.37
N LEU A 119 -10.43 -18.39 -16.28
CA LEU A 119 -11.84 -18.55 -15.89
C LEU A 119 -12.78 -17.98 -16.96
N ILE A 120 -12.52 -16.77 -17.46
CA ILE A 120 -13.33 -16.15 -18.52
C ILE A 120 -13.29 -16.96 -19.80
N GLN A 121 -12.11 -17.41 -20.23
CA GLN A 121 -11.95 -18.22 -21.44
C GLN A 121 -12.70 -19.57 -21.35
N SER A 122 -12.93 -20.08 -20.13
CA SER A 122 -13.73 -21.29 -19.92
C SER A 122 -15.25 -21.06 -20.00
N LEU A 123 -15.71 -19.81 -19.99
CA LEU A 123 -17.13 -19.46 -20.06
C LEU A 123 -17.59 -19.33 -21.52
N SER A 124 -18.89 -19.42 -21.76
CA SER A 124 -19.43 -19.19 -23.11
C SER A 124 -19.26 -17.72 -23.54
N ASP A 125 -19.10 -17.49 -24.85
CA ASP A 125 -18.92 -16.15 -25.44
C ASP A 125 -19.98 -15.12 -25.00
N ARG A 126 -21.22 -15.57 -24.77
CA ARG A 126 -22.32 -14.73 -24.26
C ARG A 126 -22.08 -14.27 -22.82
N ILE A 127 -21.54 -15.15 -21.97
CA ILE A 127 -21.21 -14.80 -20.58
C ILE A 127 -19.96 -13.92 -20.55
N GLN A 128 -18.97 -14.21 -21.40
CA GLN A 128 -17.77 -13.38 -21.53
C GLN A 128 -18.10 -11.94 -21.91
N SER A 129 -18.92 -11.73 -22.94
CA SER A 129 -19.36 -10.39 -23.34
C SER A 129 -20.20 -9.69 -22.26
N ALA A 130 -21.04 -10.42 -21.52
CA ALA A 130 -21.77 -9.87 -20.37
C ALA A 130 -20.85 -9.45 -19.21
N ILE A 131 -19.80 -10.24 -18.92
CA ILE A 131 -18.81 -9.91 -17.88
C ILE A 131 -17.97 -8.69 -18.29
N GLN A 132 -17.51 -8.65 -19.54
CA GLN A 132 -16.73 -7.53 -20.06
C GLN A 132 -17.50 -6.20 -20.03
N ASN A 133 -18.81 -6.25 -20.30
CA ASN A 133 -19.66 -5.06 -20.32
C ASN A 133 -20.29 -4.71 -18.96
N SER A 134 -20.03 -5.50 -17.91
CA SER A 134 -20.60 -5.26 -16.58
C SER A 134 -19.54 -4.84 -15.56
N SER A 135 -20.01 -4.35 -14.41
CA SER A 135 -19.17 -4.03 -13.25
C SER A 135 -18.46 -5.27 -12.67
N LEU A 136 -18.76 -6.48 -13.14
CA LEU A 136 -18.06 -7.70 -12.73
C LEU A 136 -16.60 -7.71 -13.20
N SER A 137 -16.28 -6.98 -14.27
CA SER A 137 -14.91 -6.72 -14.70
C SER A 137 -14.03 -6.04 -13.62
N LEU A 138 -14.64 -5.42 -12.61
CA LEU A 138 -13.95 -4.76 -11.49
C LEU A 138 -13.55 -5.72 -10.36
N ILE A 139 -14.07 -6.96 -10.35
CA ILE A 139 -13.79 -7.93 -9.28
C ILE A 139 -12.30 -8.23 -9.14
N PRO A 140 -11.54 -8.54 -10.23
CA PRO A 140 -10.10 -8.78 -10.14
C PRO A 140 -9.35 -7.61 -9.51
N PHE A 141 -9.73 -6.39 -9.90
CA PHE A 141 -9.12 -5.16 -9.40
C PHE A 141 -9.43 -4.96 -7.90
N ALA A 142 -10.67 -5.20 -7.47
CA ALA A 142 -11.05 -5.12 -6.07
C ALA A 142 -10.29 -6.14 -5.20
N ILE A 143 -10.14 -7.39 -5.67
CA ILE A 143 -9.36 -8.43 -4.98
C ILE A 143 -7.89 -8.02 -4.89
N TYR A 144 -7.32 -7.55 -6.01
CA TYR A 144 -5.96 -7.03 -6.08
C TYR A 144 -5.72 -5.92 -5.04
N LEU A 145 -6.61 -4.92 -4.97
CA LEU A 145 -6.51 -3.83 -4.02
C LEU A 145 -6.64 -4.29 -2.57
N ALA A 146 -7.58 -5.19 -2.29
CA ALA A 146 -7.77 -5.73 -0.95
C ALA A 146 -6.53 -6.49 -0.46
N LEU A 147 -5.94 -7.35 -1.31
CA LEU A 147 -4.75 -8.13 -0.96
C LEU A 147 -3.53 -7.23 -0.77
N THR A 148 -3.26 -6.33 -1.71
CA THR A 148 -2.10 -5.43 -1.63
C THR A 148 -2.20 -4.44 -0.47
N GLY A 149 -3.40 -3.93 -0.22
CA GLY A 149 -3.66 -3.13 0.97
C GLY A 149 -3.45 -3.91 2.26
N THR A 150 -3.91 -5.16 2.33
CA THR A 150 -3.71 -6.01 3.51
C THR A 150 -2.22 -6.27 3.75
N ILE A 151 -1.45 -6.55 2.70
CA ILE A 151 0.01 -6.70 2.78
C ILE A 151 0.65 -5.41 3.31
N PHE A 152 0.28 -4.25 2.77
CA PHE A 152 0.78 -2.96 3.23
C PHE A 152 0.46 -2.72 4.71
N GLY A 153 -0.77 -3.02 5.12
CA GLY A 153 -1.20 -2.94 6.52
C GLY A 153 -0.44 -3.88 7.45
N LEU A 154 -0.21 -5.13 7.03
CA LEU A 154 0.58 -6.09 7.80
C LEU A 154 2.01 -5.58 8.00
N LEU A 155 2.64 -5.03 6.95
CA LEU A 155 3.97 -4.45 7.05
C LEU A 155 4.01 -3.25 7.99
N LEU A 156 3.06 -2.32 7.87
CA LEU A 156 2.96 -1.21 8.82
C LEU A 156 2.76 -1.72 10.25
N ALA A 157 1.92 -2.73 10.45
CA ALA A 157 1.68 -3.30 11.77
C ALA A 157 2.91 -4.01 12.35
N LEU A 158 3.71 -4.65 11.51
CA LEU A 158 4.97 -5.29 11.89
C LEU A 158 6.03 -4.25 12.29
N PHE A 159 6.15 -3.16 11.54
CA PHE A 159 7.20 -2.15 11.77
C PHE A 159 6.83 -1.06 12.79
N LEU A 160 5.54 -0.72 12.89
CA LEU A 160 5.04 0.41 13.68
C LEU A 160 4.13 -0.04 14.83
N GLY A 161 3.54 -1.23 14.73
CA GLY A 161 2.54 -1.70 15.67
C GLY A 161 3.10 -2.32 16.94
N ASN A 162 2.41 -2.06 18.05
CA ASN A 162 2.53 -2.86 19.27
C ASN A 162 1.47 -3.96 19.25
N ARG A 163 1.61 -4.98 20.12
CA ARG A 163 0.66 -6.10 20.23
C ARG A 163 -0.81 -5.64 20.36
N THR A 164 -1.05 -4.54 21.08
CA THR A 164 -2.39 -3.97 21.32
C THR A 164 -2.92 -3.10 20.17
N THR A 165 -2.03 -2.59 19.31
CA THR A 165 -2.38 -1.70 18.19
C THR A 165 -2.21 -2.37 16.83
N PHE A 166 -1.74 -3.62 16.78
CA PHE A 166 -1.42 -4.33 15.55
C PHE A 166 -2.58 -4.31 14.55
N TYR A 167 -3.77 -4.75 14.97
CA TYR A 167 -4.96 -4.76 14.11
C TYR A 167 -5.33 -3.38 13.58
N ARG A 168 -4.98 -2.31 14.32
CA ARG A 168 -5.24 -0.93 13.90
C ARG A 168 -4.34 -0.55 12.75
N TYR A 169 -3.06 -0.89 12.82
CA TYR A 169 -2.13 -0.65 11.71
C TYR A 169 -2.44 -1.50 10.49
N VAL A 170 -2.89 -2.75 10.66
CA VAL A 170 -3.32 -3.60 9.54
C VAL A 170 -4.47 -2.96 8.79
N LEU A 171 -5.55 -2.61 9.49
CA LEU A 171 -6.67 -1.98 8.84
C LEU A 171 -6.25 -0.62 8.27
N ALA A 172 -5.64 0.25 9.09
CA ALA A 172 -5.16 1.56 8.65
C ALA A 172 -4.37 1.46 7.33
N GLY A 173 -3.35 0.61 7.25
CA GLY A 173 -2.60 0.44 6.01
C GLY A 173 -3.46 -0.07 4.86
N ALA A 174 -4.32 -1.07 5.09
CA ALA A 174 -5.21 -1.57 4.05
C ALA A 174 -6.13 -0.48 3.49
N LEU A 175 -6.72 0.32 4.36
CA LEU A 175 -7.64 1.39 3.98
C LEU A 175 -6.93 2.51 3.24
N CYS A 176 -5.74 2.86 3.72
CA CYS A 176 -4.91 3.88 3.10
C CYS A 176 -4.41 3.49 1.71
N TRP A 177 -4.27 2.20 1.45
CA TRP A 177 -3.90 1.70 0.14
C TRP A 177 -5.12 1.63 -0.79
N VAL A 178 -6.23 1.06 -0.30
CA VAL A 178 -7.42 0.80 -1.11
C VAL A 178 -8.12 2.08 -1.55
N ILE A 179 -8.31 3.06 -0.67
CA ILE A 179 -9.11 4.25 -1.00
C ILE A 179 -8.47 5.06 -2.12
N PRO A 180 -7.21 5.53 -2.01
CA PRO A 180 -6.65 6.40 -3.02
C PRO A 180 -6.50 5.70 -4.37
N GLU A 181 -6.23 4.40 -4.37
CA GLU A 181 -6.16 3.60 -5.59
C GLU A 181 -7.55 3.41 -6.24
N MET A 182 -8.60 3.12 -5.45
CA MET A 182 -9.98 3.08 -5.97
C MET A 182 -10.39 4.42 -6.57
N VAL A 183 -10.08 5.52 -5.89
CA VAL A 183 -10.37 6.87 -6.39
C VAL A 183 -9.60 7.14 -7.68
N SER A 184 -8.32 6.80 -7.71
CA SER A 184 -7.48 6.97 -8.90
C SER A 184 -8.03 6.17 -10.06
N TYR A 185 -8.44 4.93 -9.82
CA TYR A 185 -9.04 4.06 -10.82
C TYR A 185 -10.37 4.59 -11.34
N ILE A 186 -11.29 5.01 -10.44
CA ILE A 186 -12.57 5.59 -10.85
C ILE A 186 -12.34 6.85 -11.69
N LEU A 187 -11.39 7.69 -11.30
CA LEU A 187 -11.06 8.92 -12.02
C LEU A 187 -10.48 8.66 -13.41
N VAL A 188 -9.46 7.80 -13.49
CA VAL A 188 -8.85 7.43 -14.78
C VAL A 188 -9.89 6.73 -15.67
N GLY A 189 -10.65 5.79 -15.11
CA GLY A 189 -11.68 5.05 -15.84
C GLY A 189 -12.83 5.94 -16.33
N SER A 190 -13.22 6.96 -15.56
CA SER A 190 -14.31 7.87 -15.96
C SER A 190 -13.88 8.91 -16.99
N LEU A 191 -12.60 9.30 -17.01
CA LEU A 191 -12.08 10.23 -18.02
C LEU A 191 -11.77 9.54 -19.36
N GLY A 192 -11.68 8.21 -19.39
CA GLY A 192 -11.49 7.42 -20.61
C GLY A 192 -10.29 7.89 -21.44
N GLU A 193 -10.44 7.93 -22.76
CA GLU A 193 -9.40 8.42 -23.68
C GLU A 193 -9.15 9.93 -23.57
N ALA A 194 -10.15 10.71 -23.13
CA ALA A 194 -10.00 12.16 -22.96
C ALA A 194 -8.92 12.52 -21.93
N TYR A 195 -8.64 11.61 -20.99
CA TYR A 195 -7.50 11.72 -20.06
C TYR A 195 -6.15 11.82 -20.78
N TYR A 196 -5.97 11.05 -21.86
CA TYR A 196 -4.72 10.96 -22.60
C TYR A 196 -4.60 12.05 -23.68
N HIS A 197 -5.73 12.54 -24.20
CA HIS A 197 -5.73 13.55 -25.26
C HIS A 197 -5.49 14.98 -24.75
N ASN A 198 -5.71 15.27 -23.47
CA ASN A 198 -5.48 16.61 -22.93
C ASN A 198 -4.23 16.69 -22.04
N ALA A 199 -3.09 16.91 -22.68
CA ALA A 199 -1.76 16.98 -22.05
C ALA A 199 -1.66 18.01 -20.90
N ASN A 200 -2.53 19.03 -20.86
CA ASN A 200 -2.54 20.02 -19.79
C ASN A 200 -3.31 19.56 -18.54
N LEU A 201 -4.26 18.62 -18.69
CA LEU A 201 -5.12 18.17 -17.60
C LEU A 201 -4.55 16.96 -16.85
N THR A 202 -3.86 16.07 -17.55
CA THR A 202 -3.19 14.89 -16.98
C THR A 202 -2.27 15.25 -15.80
N PRO A 203 -1.41 16.28 -15.88
CA PRO A 203 -0.51 16.63 -14.79
C PRO A 203 -1.24 17.18 -13.57
N ILE A 204 -2.28 18.01 -13.77
CA ILE A 204 -3.08 18.60 -12.68
C ILE A 204 -3.79 17.49 -11.91
N LEU A 205 -4.40 16.53 -12.61
CA LEU A 205 -5.04 15.40 -11.97
C LEU A 205 -4.02 14.54 -11.22
N GLY A 206 -2.87 14.25 -11.83
CA GLY A 206 -1.79 13.51 -11.19
C GLY A 206 -1.28 14.18 -9.91
N TYR A 207 -1.14 15.51 -9.89
CA TYR A 207 -0.75 16.26 -8.70
C TYR A 207 -1.81 16.19 -7.61
N SER A 208 -3.07 16.30 -8.00
CA SER A 208 -4.22 16.20 -7.10
C SER A 208 -4.29 14.82 -6.43
N MET A 209 -4.09 13.76 -7.21
CA MET A 209 -4.01 12.39 -6.71
C MET A 209 -2.84 12.22 -5.74
N CYS A 210 -1.66 12.76 -6.05
CA CYS A 210 -0.51 12.69 -5.15
C CYS A 210 -0.78 13.37 -3.80
N VAL A 211 -1.37 14.58 -3.82
CA VAL A 211 -1.76 15.27 -2.58
C VAL A 211 -2.76 14.43 -1.80
N LEU A 212 -3.79 13.90 -2.48
CA LEU A 212 -4.81 13.06 -1.86
C LEU A 212 -4.19 11.83 -1.17
N ILE A 213 -3.32 11.10 -1.87
CA ILE A 213 -2.62 9.92 -1.33
C ILE A 213 -1.82 10.30 -0.09
N GLY A 214 -1.06 11.40 -0.14
CA GLY A 214 -0.29 11.91 1.00
C GLY A 214 -1.14 12.24 2.21
N VAL A 215 -2.30 12.88 1.98
CA VAL A 215 -3.28 13.21 3.02
C VAL A 215 -3.87 11.93 3.64
N PHE A 216 -4.26 10.94 2.83
CA PHE A 216 -4.77 9.67 3.36
C PHE A 216 -3.70 8.91 4.16
N LEU A 217 -2.46 8.82 3.69
CA LEU A 217 -1.36 8.15 4.40
C LEU A 217 -1.09 8.76 5.76
N SER A 218 -0.98 10.09 5.79
CA SER A 218 -0.72 10.81 7.03
C SER A 218 -1.91 10.76 7.99
N ALA A 219 -3.15 10.92 7.52
CA ALA A 219 -4.35 10.79 8.33
C ALA A 219 -4.47 9.40 8.94
N THR A 220 -4.23 8.37 8.13
CA THR A 220 -4.40 6.98 8.55
C THR A 220 -3.34 6.59 9.58
N TYR A 221 -2.10 7.03 9.40
CA TYR A 221 -1.05 6.89 10.42
C TYR A 221 -1.41 7.64 11.71
N ALA A 222 -1.91 8.87 11.59
CA ALA A 222 -2.35 9.67 12.72
C ALA A 222 -3.48 9.01 13.53
N ILE A 223 -4.43 8.38 12.83
CA ILE A 223 -5.54 7.64 13.44
C ILE A 223 -5.02 6.37 14.12
N ALA A 224 -4.13 5.60 13.49
CA ALA A 224 -3.55 4.40 14.07
C ALA A 224 -2.80 4.70 15.38
N GLU A 225 -2.04 5.81 15.41
CA GLU A 225 -1.31 6.30 16.59
C GLU A 225 -2.23 6.93 17.65
N SER A 226 -3.41 7.43 17.28
CA SER A 226 -4.28 8.20 18.19
C SER A 226 -4.73 7.44 19.43
N GLY A 227 -4.72 6.10 19.39
CA GLY A 227 -5.21 5.28 20.49
C GLY A 227 -6.74 5.19 20.59
N GLN A 228 -7.49 6.05 19.90
CA GLN A 228 -8.93 6.19 20.05
C GLN A 228 -9.70 5.11 19.26
N LYS A 229 -10.53 4.33 19.96
CA LYS A 229 -11.36 3.28 19.35
C LYS A 229 -12.40 3.84 18.37
N TYR A 230 -12.92 5.04 18.63
CA TYR A 230 -13.98 5.66 17.82
C TYR A 230 -13.47 6.17 16.48
N SER A 231 -12.33 6.86 16.45
CA SER A 231 -11.66 7.33 15.23
C SER A 231 -11.52 6.24 14.17
N PHE A 232 -11.20 5.04 14.62
CA PHE A 232 -11.04 3.88 13.76
C PHE A 232 -12.35 3.38 13.15
N ARG A 233 -13.45 3.40 13.91
CA ARG A 233 -14.79 3.05 13.41
C ARG A 233 -15.26 4.05 12.36
N TYR A 234 -15.01 5.33 12.59
CA TYR A 234 -15.32 6.36 11.61
C TYR A 234 -14.48 6.25 10.35
N LEU A 235 -13.19 5.93 10.49
CA LEU A 235 -12.34 5.67 9.34
C LEU A 235 -12.93 4.50 8.55
N ALA A 236 -13.19 3.36 9.20
CA ALA A 236 -13.81 2.15 8.62
C ALA A 236 -15.14 2.44 7.88
N ALA A 237 -16.04 3.20 8.51
CA ALA A 237 -17.29 3.63 7.89
C ALA A 237 -17.03 4.52 6.67
N GLY A 238 -16.05 5.43 6.78
CA GLY A 238 -15.56 6.25 5.69
C GLY A 238 -15.21 5.43 4.45
N ILE A 239 -14.50 4.30 4.57
CA ILE A 239 -14.13 3.48 3.39
C ILE A 239 -15.32 2.83 2.71
N ILE A 240 -16.35 2.48 3.47
CA ILE A 240 -17.54 1.87 2.87
C ILE A 240 -18.33 2.94 2.12
N VAL A 241 -18.42 4.14 2.68
CA VAL A 241 -19.24 5.23 2.13
C VAL A 241 -18.53 6.04 1.04
N TYR A 242 -17.21 6.23 1.17
CA TYR A 242 -16.44 7.18 0.37
C TYR A 242 -16.27 6.77 -1.10
N PRO A 243 -15.88 5.53 -1.47
CA PRO A 243 -15.77 5.14 -2.88
C PRO A 243 -17.12 5.18 -3.63
N PRO A 244 -18.24 4.65 -3.10
CA PRO A 244 -19.55 4.82 -3.73
C PRO A 244 -19.96 6.30 -3.83
N GLY A 245 -19.72 7.08 -2.78
CA GLY A 245 -20.01 8.52 -2.77
C GLY A 245 -19.22 9.28 -3.85
N ILE A 246 -17.92 9.00 -3.98
CA ILE A 246 -17.07 9.54 -5.04
C ILE A 246 -17.56 9.10 -6.42
N TYR A 247 -17.85 7.82 -6.60
CA TYR A 247 -18.33 7.29 -7.87
C TYR A 247 -19.62 7.98 -8.32
N LEU A 248 -20.61 8.08 -7.41
CA LEU A 248 -21.88 8.75 -7.68
C LEU A 248 -21.67 10.24 -7.96
N PHE A 249 -20.79 10.90 -7.21
CA PHE A 249 -20.48 12.31 -7.43
C PHE A 249 -19.78 12.55 -8.77
N ILE A 250 -18.79 11.73 -9.14
CA ILE A 250 -18.13 11.81 -10.45
C ILE A 250 -19.14 11.58 -11.56
N LYS A 251 -20.00 10.55 -11.44
CA LYS A 251 -21.08 10.33 -12.40
C LYS A 251 -22.03 11.53 -12.51
N LEU A 252 -22.38 12.14 -11.38
CA LEU A 252 -23.20 13.36 -11.35
C LEU A 252 -22.48 14.52 -12.04
N LEU A 253 -21.18 14.70 -11.82
CA LEU A 253 -20.39 15.71 -12.50
C LEU A 253 -20.37 15.49 -14.02
N PHE A 254 -20.18 14.25 -14.49
CA PHE A 254 -20.25 13.93 -15.93
C PHE A 254 -21.66 14.08 -16.51
N TYR A 255 -22.70 13.86 -15.70
CA TYR A 255 -24.08 14.13 -16.11
C TYR A 255 -24.33 15.64 -16.26
N LEU A 256 -23.80 16.45 -15.35
CA LEU A 256 -23.96 17.91 -15.35
C LEU A 256 -23.04 18.63 -16.35
N TRP A 257 -21.85 18.08 -16.62
CA TRP A 257 -20.88 18.61 -17.57
C TRP A 257 -20.64 17.61 -18.70
N HIS A 258 -21.25 17.88 -19.86
CA HIS A 258 -21.03 17.09 -21.07
C HIS A 258 -19.59 17.23 -21.63
N GLU A 259 -18.91 18.33 -21.30
CA GLU A 259 -17.53 18.60 -21.72
C GLU A 259 -16.59 18.74 -20.51
N ILE A 260 -15.40 18.13 -20.60
CA ILE A 260 -14.36 18.23 -19.57
C ILE A 260 -13.72 19.61 -19.66
N THR A 261 -14.23 20.55 -18.88
CA THR A 261 -13.68 21.91 -18.76
C THR A 261 -12.70 22.01 -17.58
N PRO A 262 -11.86 23.06 -17.51
CA PRO A 262 -11.04 23.31 -16.32
C PRO A 262 -11.86 23.40 -15.01
N TRP A 263 -13.11 23.88 -15.09
CA TRP A 263 -14.02 23.98 -13.95
C TRP A 263 -14.49 22.61 -13.44
N PHE A 264 -14.64 21.62 -14.32
CA PHE A 264 -14.93 20.24 -13.93
C PHE A 264 -13.82 19.70 -13.02
N LEU A 265 -12.56 19.91 -13.39
CA LEU A 265 -11.42 19.46 -12.59
C LEU A 265 -11.29 20.21 -11.28
N LEU A 266 -11.51 21.53 -11.30
CA LEU A 266 -11.49 22.33 -10.07
C LEU A 266 -12.58 21.86 -9.08
N SER A 267 -13.77 21.55 -9.58
CA SER A 267 -14.88 21.02 -8.79
C SER A 267 -14.56 19.64 -8.21
N LEU A 268 -13.93 18.78 -9.02
CA LEU A 268 -13.47 17.48 -8.58
C LEU A 268 -12.39 17.59 -7.49
N MET A 269 -11.40 18.46 -7.68
CA MET A 269 -10.34 18.72 -6.69
C MET A 269 -10.95 19.26 -5.38
N ALA A 270 -11.86 20.24 -5.48
CA ALA A 270 -12.54 20.80 -4.32
C ALA A 270 -13.31 19.74 -3.55
N PHE A 271 -14.05 18.88 -4.26
CA PHE A 271 -14.78 17.77 -3.64
C PHE A 271 -13.86 16.76 -2.97
N MET A 272 -12.76 16.39 -3.62
CA MET A 272 -11.74 15.49 -3.07
C MET A 272 -11.13 16.05 -1.78
N ILE A 273 -10.78 17.34 -1.78
CA ILE A 273 -10.26 18.04 -0.60
C ILE A 273 -11.32 18.08 0.51
N ALA A 274 -12.56 18.48 0.19
CA ALA A 274 -13.65 18.59 1.16
C ALA A 274 -13.99 17.22 1.78
N SER A 275 -14.04 16.17 0.98
CA SER A 275 -14.38 14.83 1.44
C SER A 275 -13.26 14.27 2.30
N THR A 276 -12.00 14.53 1.94
CA THR A 276 -10.85 14.15 2.76
C THR A 276 -10.81 14.94 4.07
N ALA A 277 -11.05 16.25 4.03
CA ALA A 277 -11.16 17.09 5.21
C ALA A 277 -12.28 16.63 6.14
N CYS A 278 -13.43 16.21 5.59
CA CYS A 278 -14.52 15.63 6.34
C CYS A 278 -14.11 14.33 7.04
N VAL A 279 -13.47 13.39 6.31
CA VAL A 279 -12.93 12.15 6.91
C VAL A 279 -11.97 12.48 8.04
N ILE A 280 -11.05 13.43 7.86
CA ILE A 280 -10.08 13.82 8.90
C ILE A 280 -10.78 14.47 10.10
N ALA A 281 -11.73 15.38 9.86
CA ALA A 281 -12.46 16.08 10.91
C ALA A 281 -13.26 15.10 11.78
N VAL A 282 -13.94 14.14 11.16
CA VAL A 282 -14.74 13.11 11.85
C VAL A 282 -13.84 12.10 12.58
N THR A 283 -12.68 11.76 12.01
CA THR A 283 -11.79 10.76 12.60
C THR A 283 -10.88 11.31 13.70
N MET A 284 -10.67 12.63 13.80
CA MET A 284 -9.72 13.23 14.74
C MET A 284 -10.33 14.30 15.65
N PRO A 285 -11.43 14.04 16.39
CA PRO A 285 -12.06 15.05 17.23
C PRO A 285 -11.11 15.50 18.36
N GLY A 286 -10.91 16.82 18.48
CA GLY A 286 -10.17 17.44 19.58
C GLY A 286 -8.65 17.38 19.49
N ARG A 287 -8.06 16.97 18.35
CA ARG A 287 -6.59 16.92 18.16
C ARG A 287 -6.10 17.88 17.08
N HIS A 288 -6.18 19.18 17.39
CA HIS A 288 -5.77 20.25 16.47
C HIS A 288 -4.35 20.07 15.90
N LYS A 289 -3.44 19.51 16.71
CA LYS A 289 -2.04 19.27 16.30
C LYS A 289 -1.87 18.12 15.30
N SER A 290 -2.79 17.15 15.26
CA SER A 290 -2.73 16.06 14.29
C SER A 290 -3.09 16.52 12.87
N TYR A 291 -3.94 17.55 12.72
CA TYR A 291 -4.24 18.14 11.41
C TYR A 291 -2.98 18.65 10.72
N PHE A 292 -2.03 19.20 11.47
CA PHE A 292 -0.76 19.66 10.91
C PHE A 292 0.01 18.52 10.25
N VAL A 293 0.07 17.34 10.88
CA VAL A 293 0.77 16.19 10.30
C VAL A 293 0.09 15.71 9.02
N VAL A 294 -1.24 15.81 8.97
CA VAL A 294 -2.01 15.43 7.79
C VAL A 294 -1.77 16.38 6.62
N VAL A 295 -1.82 17.68 6.87
CA VAL A 295 -1.51 18.71 5.86
C VAL A 295 -0.06 18.58 5.39
N ALA A 296 0.88 18.42 6.33
CA ALA A 296 2.29 18.23 6.02
C ALA A 296 2.53 16.94 5.21
N GLY A 297 1.76 15.88 5.46
CA GLY A 297 1.79 14.67 4.65
C GLY A 297 1.30 14.87 3.23
N GLY A 298 0.20 15.60 3.03
CA GLY A 298 -0.28 15.94 1.69
C GLY A 298 0.74 16.72 0.86
N ILE A 299 1.27 17.81 1.44
CA ILE A 299 2.26 18.67 0.79
C ILE A 299 3.58 17.91 0.60
N GLY A 300 4.05 17.23 1.65
CA GLY A 300 5.30 16.48 1.66
C GLY A 300 5.31 15.34 0.65
N TYR A 301 4.22 14.58 0.54
CA TYR A 301 4.07 13.53 -0.46
C TYR A 301 4.22 14.10 -1.88
N PHE A 302 3.51 15.20 -2.18
CA PHE A 302 3.59 15.85 -3.48
C PHE A 302 5.00 16.34 -3.81
N LEU A 303 5.61 17.13 -2.91
CA LEU A 303 6.94 17.69 -3.12
C LEU A 303 8.00 16.59 -3.28
N LEU A 304 7.94 15.55 -2.43
CA LEU A 304 8.87 14.43 -2.48
C LEU A 304 8.71 13.63 -3.77
N ASN A 305 7.48 13.40 -4.21
CA ASN A 305 7.20 12.69 -5.46
C ASN A 305 7.78 13.47 -6.65
N ARG A 306 7.62 14.79 -6.67
CA ARG A 306 8.16 15.67 -7.72
C ARG A 306 9.69 15.73 -7.69
N ALA A 307 10.28 15.85 -6.51
CA ALA A 307 11.72 15.86 -6.35
C ALA A 307 12.33 14.54 -6.83
N LEU A 308 11.78 13.40 -6.42
CA LEU A 308 12.27 12.10 -6.86
C LEU A 308 12.04 11.87 -8.35
N PHE A 309 10.91 12.28 -8.91
CA PHE A 309 10.66 12.21 -10.35
C PHE A 309 11.67 13.06 -11.12
N TYR A 310 11.93 14.29 -10.66
CA TYR A 310 12.93 15.17 -11.26
C TYR A 310 14.33 14.56 -11.21
N VAL A 311 14.74 14.03 -10.04
CA VAL A 311 16.04 13.36 -9.87
C VAL A 311 16.14 12.13 -10.77
N ALA A 312 15.12 11.27 -10.79
CA ALA A 312 15.09 10.08 -11.64
C ALA A 312 15.18 10.44 -13.14
N TYR A 313 14.56 11.55 -13.56
CA TYR A 313 14.60 11.99 -14.95
C TYR A 313 15.97 12.57 -15.37
N HIS A 314 16.69 13.20 -14.45
CA HIS A 314 17.96 13.89 -14.75
C HIS A 314 19.21 13.06 -14.46
N ILE A 315 19.09 11.86 -13.87
CA ILE A 315 20.23 10.94 -13.69
C ILE A 315 20.50 10.21 -15.02
N PRO A 316 21.68 10.43 -15.66
CA PRO A 316 22.06 9.72 -16.88
C PRO A 316 22.07 8.21 -16.63
N GLY A 317 21.41 7.44 -17.50
CA GLY A 317 21.27 5.98 -17.36
C GLY A 317 19.97 5.50 -16.71
N PHE A 318 19.23 6.38 -16.03
CA PHE A 318 17.92 6.04 -15.46
C PHE A 318 16.78 6.19 -16.49
N SER A 319 16.93 7.10 -17.45
CA SER A 319 16.03 7.31 -18.59
C SER A 319 16.01 6.16 -19.60
N ILE A 320 17.05 5.34 -19.63
CA ILE A 320 17.22 4.24 -20.61
C ILE A 320 16.18 3.13 -20.40
N ALA A 321 15.61 2.97 -19.20
CA ALA A 321 14.67 1.88 -18.90
C ALA A 321 13.23 2.09 -19.41
N LEU A 322 12.86 3.31 -19.85
CA LEU A 322 11.50 3.61 -20.32
C LEU A 322 11.32 3.44 -21.84
N ASP A 323 12.43 3.43 -22.60
CA ASP A 323 12.41 3.42 -24.08
C ASP A 323 12.81 2.06 -24.68
N VAL A 324 13.14 1.06 -23.84
CA VAL A 324 13.39 -0.31 -24.32
C VAL A 324 12.06 -0.94 -24.66
N GLY A 325 11.88 -1.28 -25.95
CA GLY A 325 10.68 -1.94 -26.46
C GLY A 325 10.17 -3.04 -25.53
N ILE A 326 8.87 -2.97 -25.22
CA ILE A 326 8.18 -3.80 -24.22
C ILE A 326 8.15 -5.25 -24.71
N ILE A 327 9.21 -6.00 -24.46
CA ILE A 327 9.22 -7.47 -24.55
C ILE A 327 8.82 -7.97 -23.15
N PRO A 328 7.89 -8.93 -23.02
CA PRO A 328 7.37 -9.39 -21.72
C PRO A 328 8.44 -9.79 -20.69
N ASP A 329 9.58 -10.33 -21.15
CA ASP A 329 10.70 -10.73 -20.29
C ASP A 329 11.55 -9.54 -19.78
N VAL A 330 11.41 -8.34 -20.37
CA VAL A 330 12.11 -7.11 -19.98
C VAL A 330 11.33 -6.31 -18.92
N LEU A 331 10.04 -6.59 -18.70
CA LEU A 331 9.17 -5.90 -17.72
C LEU A 331 9.67 -6.00 -16.26
N ILE A 332 10.47 -7.02 -15.96
CA ILE A 332 11.05 -7.23 -14.64
C ILE A 332 11.94 -6.05 -14.23
N VAL A 333 12.72 -5.49 -15.16
CA VAL A 333 13.69 -4.43 -14.86
C VAL A 333 13.01 -3.11 -14.49
N PRO A 334 12.07 -2.55 -15.29
CA PRO A 334 11.28 -1.38 -14.91
C PRO A 334 10.56 -1.54 -13.57
N MET A 335 10.14 -2.75 -13.22
CA MET A 335 9.45 -3.02 -11.96
C MET A 335 10.35 -3.00 -10.76
N TYR A 336 11.56 -3.55 -10.86
CA TYR A 336 12.56 -3.37 -9.80
C TYR A 336 12.90 -1.90 -9.61
N TYR A 337 13.06 -1.14 -10.70
CA TYR A 337 13.28 0.31 -10.59
C TYR A 337 12.10 1.03 -9.94
N MET A 338 10.86 0.68 -10.32
CA MET A 338 9.66 1.26 -9.72
C MET A 338 9.52 0.89 -8.24
N ALA A 339 9.82 -0.35 -7.87
CA ALA A 339 9.83 -0.80 -6.48
C ALA A 339 10.90 -0.08 -5.65
N ILE A 340 12.13 0.06 -6.17
CA ILE A 340 13.21 0.82 -5.52
C ILE A 340 12.82 2.28 -5.37
N TYR A 341 12.26 2.89 -6.42
CA TYR A 341 11.77 4.26 -6.38
C TYR A 341 10.70 4.44 -5.29
N LYS A 342 9.71 3.55 -5.25
CA LYS A 342 8.65 3.55 -4.23
C LYS A 342 9.21 3.26 -2.83
N ALA A 343 10.26 2.46 -2.71
CA ALA A 343 10.97 2.20 -1.46
C ALA A 343 11.64 3.46 -0.92
N ILE A 344 12.42 4.14 -1.76
CA ILE A 344 13.11 5.40 -1.41
C ILE A 344 12.08 6.46 -1.05
N PHE A 345 11.04 6.61 -1.88
CA PHE A 345 9.93 7.50 -1.62
C PHE A 345 9.26 7.21 -0.27
N GLY A 346 8.88 5.95 -0.05
CA GLY A 346 8.24 5.51 1.19
C GLY A 346 9.12 5.77 2.42
N ALA A 347 10.43 5.55 2.30
CA ALA A 347 11.37 5.77 3.38
C ALA A 347 11.48 7.25 3.75
N LEU A 348 11.63 8.12 2.76
CA LEU A 348 11.71 9.57 2.97
C LEU A 348 10.39 10.13 3.50
N PHE A 349 9.26 9.70 2.96
CA PHE A 349 7.93 10.08 3.44
C PHE A 349 7.71 9.63 4.89
N GLY A 350 8.01 8.37 5.18
CA GLY A 350 7.90 7.79 6.51
C GLY A 350 8.81 8.45 7.54
N LEU A 351 10.02 8.84 7.13
CA LEU A 351 10.95 9.60 7.96
C LEU A 351 10.36 10.96 8.33
N GLY A 352 9.83 11.70 7.35
CA GLY A 352 9.18 12.99 7.58
C GLY A 352 8.01 12.90 8.56
N ILE A 353 7.04 12.01 8.27
CA ILE A 353 5.85 11.82 9.11
C ILE A 353 6.22 11.32 10.50
N GLY A 354 7.07 10.29 10.60
CA GLY A 354 7.48 9.70 11.88
C GLY A 354 8.26 10.69 12.76
N SER A 355 9.04 11.59 12.16
CA SER A 355 9.77 12.64 12.88
C SER A 355 8.83 13.72 13.40
N MET A 356 7.87 14.16 12.60
CA MET A 356 6.82 15.09 13.04
C MET A 356 6.02 14.53 14.21
N PHE A 357 5.67 13.25 14.17
CA PHE A 357 5.02 12.57 15.30
C PHE A 357 5.91 12.45 16.54
N GLY A 358 7.20 12.17 16.37
CA GLY A 358 8.16 12.11 17.47
C GLY A 358 8.30 13.45 18.19
N VAL A 359 8.39 14.55 17.44
CA VAL A 359 8.39 15.91 17.99
C VAL A 359 7.06 16.21 18.69
N HIS A 360 5.94 15.82 18.08
CA HIS A 360 4.63 16.04 18.66
C HIS A 360 4.47 15.34 20.02
N LYS A 361 4.86 14.06 20.13
CA LYS A 361 4.79 13.28 21.38
C LYS A 361 5.62 13.91 22.51
N LYS A 362 6.81 14.44 22.22
CA LYS A 362 7.63 15.14 23.22
C LYS A 362 6.95 16.35 23.85
N THR A 363 6.04 17.00 23.12
CA THR A 363 5.34 18.21 23.60
C THR A 363 4.03 17.91 24.33
N ASP A 364 3.66 16.64 24.51
CA ASP A 364 2.44 16.26 25.21
C ASP A 364 2.68 16.23 26.74
N PRO A 365 2.07 17.15 27.52
CA PRO A 365 2.32 17.27 28.95
C PRO A 365 2.04 15.99 29.73
N GLN A 366 1.10 15.15 29.25
CA GLN A 366 0.73 13.91 29.93
C GLN A 366 1.85 12.87 29.93
N GLN A 367 2.74 12.88 28.94
CA GLN A 367 3.90 11.99 28.93
C GLN A 367 5.04 12.49 29.82
N VAL A 368 5.18 13.81 29.97
CA VAL A 368 6.19 14.41 30.86
C VAL A 368 5.89 14.06 32.32
N ILE A 369 4.61 14.03 32.71
CA ILE A 369 4.16 13.68 34.07
C ILE A 369 4.29 12.17 34.36
N ALA A 370 4.27 11.31 33.35
CA ALA A 370 4.43 9.86 33.54
C ALA A 370 5.89 9.40 33.64
N ILE A 371 6.84 10.27 33.28
CA ILE A 371 8.29 10.01 33.32
C ILE A 371 8.95 10.72 34.51
N ALA A 372 8.39 11.86 34.94
CA ALA A 372 8.74 12.56 36.17
C ALA A 372 8.12 11.84 37.38
#